data_AF-A0A1Y1M5S5-F1
#
_entry.id   AF-A0A1Y1M5S5-F1
#
_cell.length_a   1.000
_cell.length_b   1.000
_cell.length_c   1.000
_cell.angle_alpha   90.00
_cell.angle_beta   90.00
_cell.angle_gamma   90.00
#
_symmetry.space_group_name_H-M   'P 1'
#
loop_
_entity.id
_entity.type
_entity.pdbx_description
1 polymer ?
#
loop_
_entity_poly.entity_id
_entity_poly.type
_entity_poly.pdbx_seq_one_letter_code
_entity_poly.pdbx_strand_id
1 'polypeptide(L)'
;MLAEEGGGNNVYMQYLSNAGRLLCHLHRLDTMTRKDLISINLNKDLKDTLSAAPTDNFLFGQALEERVKAAKNLEKSSEELKQVKPETAKKPVSRTHLNSRGPAQLQGSTRAGQYYKRPHPYQRQQQKNHPDQRTGRKPRELPKTQIERFRRRRR
;
A
#
# COMPACT_ATOMS: atom_id res chain seq x y z
N MET A 1 -64.80 -48.74 9.56
CA MET A 1 -63.51 -48.46 8.90
C MET A 1 -63.26 -46.96 8.99
N LEU A 2 -62.42 -46.53 9.93
CA LEU A 2 -61.95 -45.15 9.99
C LEU A 2 -60.54 -45.17 9.41
N ALA A 3 -60.41 -44.74 8.15
CA ALA A 3 -59.11 -44.59 7.51
C ALA A 3 -58.53 -43.24 7.91
N GLU A 4 -57.33 -43.29 8.47
CA GLU A 4 -56.51 -42.15 8.90
C GLU A 4 -56.28 -41.15 7.74
N GLU A 5 -56.72 -39.90 7.89
CA GLU A 5 -56.28 -38.78 7.05
C GLU A 5 -54.86 -38.33 7.45
N GLY A 6 -53.87 -39.18 7.20
CA GLY A 6 -52.46 -38.88 7.45
C GLY A 6 -51.76 -38.30 6.23
N GLY A 7 -51.99 -37.03 5.87
CA GLY A 7 -51.27 -36.44 4.72
C GLY A 7 -51.46 -34.96 4.38
N GLY A 8 -52.38 -34.23 5.01
CA GLY A 8 -52.78 -32.88 4.55
C GLY A 8 -51.80 -31.73 4.80
N ASN A 9 -50.82 -31.87 5.70
CA ASN A 9 -50.04 -30.74 6.22
C ASN A 9 -48.60 -30.62 5.68
N ASN A 10 -48.20 -31.49 4.73
CA ASN A 10 -46.83 -31.52 4.21
C ASN A 10 -46.45 -30.25 3.44
N VAL A 11 -47.38 -29.70 2.67
CA VAL A 11 -47.15 -28.48 1.86
C VAL A 11 -46.88 -27.26 2.76
N TYR A 12 -47.64 -27.08 3.84
CA TYR A 12 -47.42 -25.99 4.80
C TYR A 12 -46.10 -26.15 5.55
N MET A 13 -45.75 -27.38 5.95
CA MET A 13 -44.44 -27.71 6.52
C MET A 13 -43.29 -27.34 5.57
N GLN A 14 -43.44 -27.63 4.27
CA GLN A 14 -42.45 -27.30 3.27
C GLN A 14 -42.31 -25.78 3.06
N TYR A 15 -43.42 -25.04 3.02
CA TYR A 15 -43.39 -23.59 2.95
C TYR A 15 -42.74 -22.96 4.17
N LEU A 16 -43.04 -23.46 5.38
CA LEU A 16 -42.41 -22.99 6.60
C LEU A 16 -40.90 -23.27 6.61
N SER A 17 -40.49 -24.46 6.16
CA SER A 17 -39.07 -24.80 6.03
C SER A 17 -38.36 -23.88 5.04
N ASN A 18 -38.98 -23.60 3.88
CA ASN A 18 -38.43 -22.68 2.88
C ASN A 18 -38.35 -21.24 3.40
N ALA A 19 -39.39 -20.75 4.09
CA ALA A 19 -39.38 -19.45 4.73
C ALA A 19 -38.27 -19.35 5.80
N GLY A 20 -38.11 -20.38 6.63
CA GLY A 20 -37.02 -20.47 7.60
C GLY A 20 -35.64 -20.40 6.94
N ARG A 21 -35.43 -21.12 5.82
CA ARG A 21 -34.19 -21.05 5.05
C ARG A 21 -33.92 -19.65 4.49
N LEU A 22 -34.95 -18.97 3.97
CA LEU A 22 -34.85 -17.60 3.47
C LEU A 22 -34.47 -16.63 4.59
N LEU A 23 -35.10 -16.74 5.77
CA LEU A 23 -34.79 -15.92 6.93
C LEU A 23 -33.35 -16.14 7.43
N CYS A 24 -32.91 -17.40 7.53
CA CYS A 24 -31.53 -17.72 7.87
C CYS A 24 -30.54 -17.19 6.82
N HIS A 25 -30.89 -17.25 5.54
CA HIS A 25 -30.05 -16.73 4.47
C HIS A 25 -29.92 -15.20 4.55
N LEU A 26 -31.04 -14.50 4.76
CA LEU A 26 -31.07 -13.04 4.94
C LEU A 26 -30.24 -12.64 6.16
N HIS A 27 -30.45 -13.31 7.30
CA HIS A 27 -29.68 -13.05 8.51
C HIS A 27 -28.17 -13.24 8.30
N ARG A 28 -27.78 -14.27 7.54
CA ARG A 28 -26.38 -14.50 7.16
C ARG A 28 -25.84 -13.36 6.29
N LEU A 29 -26.59 -12.88 5.30
CA LEU A 29 -26.21 -11.76 4.44
C LEU A 29 -26.05 -10.46 5.23
N ASP A 30 -26.98 -10.17 6.14
CA ASP A 30 -26.90 -9.00 7.02
C ASP A 30 -25.69 -9.08 7.94
N THR A 31 -25.39 -10.26 8.46
CA THR A 31 -24.21 -10.49 9.30
C THR A 31 -22.92 -10.30 8.50
N MET A 32 -22.85 -10.82 7.28
CA MET A 32 -21.70 -10.62 6.40
C MET A 32 -21.50 -9.14 6.06
N THR A 33 -22.58 -8.45 5.67
CA THR A 33 -22.56 -7.00 5.39
C THR A 33 -22.07 -6.20 6.60
N ARG A 34 -22.55 -6.52 7.81
CA ARG A 34 -22.09 -5.89 9.06
C ARG A 34 -20.60 -6.14 9.31
N LYS A 35 -20.13 -7.38 9.13
CA LYS A 35 -18.69 -7.71 9.25
C LYS A 35 -17.87 -6.91 8.24
N ASP A 36 -18.32 -6.83 7.00
CA ASP A 36 -17.63 -6.12 5.92
C ASP A 36 -17.53 -4.62 6.22
N LEU A 37 -18.63 -3.97 6.62
CA LEU A 37 -18.65 -2.56 6.98
C LEU A 37 -17.69 -2.22 8.13
N ILE A 38 -17.66 -3.05 9.17
CA ILE A 38 -16.73 -2.86 10.30
C ILE A 38 -15.29 -3.09 9.83
N SER A 39 -15.06 -4.07 8.96
CA SER A 39 -13.73 -4.42 8.47
C SER A 39 -13.02 -3.33 7.67
N ILE A 40 -13.76 -2.34 7.15
CA ILE A 40 -13.19 -1.17 6.45
C ILE A 40 -12.27 -0.36 7.38
N ASN A 41 -12.59 -0.32 8.68
CA ASN A 41 -11.87 0.48 9.67
C ASN A 41 -10.86 -0.33 10.49
N LEU A 42 -10.63 -1.61 10.16
CA LEU A 42 -9.70 -2.47 10.89
C LEU A 42 -8.33 -2.55 10.21
N ASN A 43 -7.27 -2.73 11.01
CA ASN A 43 -5.94 -3.07 10.51
C ASN A 43 -5.99 -4.40 9.75
N LYS A 44 -5.18 -4.55 8.69
CA LYS A 44 -5.17 -5.75 7.83
C LYS A 44 -4.97 -7.03 8.63
N ASP A 45 -4.05 -7.03 9.59
CA ASP A 45 -3.74 -8.21 10.40
C ASP A 45 -4.91 -8.63 11.29
N LEU A 46 -5.61 -7.64 11.88
CA LEU A 46 -6.81 -7.89 12.68
C LEU A 46 -8.00 -8.31 11.82
N LYS A 47 -8.14 -7.75 10.61
CA LYS A 47 -9.20 -8.12 9.68
C LYS A 47 -9.14 -9.61 9.35
N ASP A 48 -7.95 -10.13 9.06
CA ASP A 48 -7.77 -11.55 8.73
C ASP A 48 -8.12 -12.43 9.93
N THR A 49 -7.65 -12.08 11.14
CA THR A 49 -7.99 -12.84 12.36
C THR A 49 -9.47 -12.81 12.69
N LEU A 50 -10.17 -11.71 12.40
CA LEU A 50 -11.58 -11.52 12.71
C LEU A 50 -12.52 -12.08 11.64
N SER A 51 -12.06 -12.19 10.41
CA SER A 51 -12.79 -12.83 9.31
C SER A 51 -13.00 -14.33 9.56
N ALA A 52 -11.97 -14.99 10.10
CA ALA A 52 -11.99 -16.42 10.44
C ALA A 52 -12.80 -16.74 11.72
N ALA A 53 -13.24 -15.72 12.45
CA ALA A 53 -13.97 -15.92 13.70
C ALA A 53 -15.38 -16.50 13.46
N PRO A 54 -15.77 -17.54 14.22
CA PRO A 54 -17.15 -18.03 14.19
C PRO A 54 -18.09 -16.92 14.64
N THR A 55 -19.17 -16.76 13.89
CA THR A 55 -20.27 -15.88 14.28
C THR A 55 -21.16 -16.65 15.23
N ASP A 56 -21.39 -16.06 16.39
CA ASP A 56 -22.19 -16.63 17.47
C ASP A 56 -23.27 -15.60 17.85
N ASN A 57 -23.74 -15.60 19.10
CA ASN A 57 -24.60 -14.52 19.62
C ASN A 57 -24.04 -13.10 19.37
N PHE A 58 -22.72 -12.97 19.24
CA PHE A 58 -22.03 -11.74 18.85
C PHE A 58 -21.42 -11.87 17.44
N LEU A 59 -21.32 -10.75 16.73
CA LEU A 59 -20.87 -10.68 15.34
C LEU A 59 -19.51 -11.36 15.10
N PHE A 60 -18.60 -11.25 16.07
CA PHE A 60 -17.26 -11.85 16.06
C PHE A 60 -17.06 -12.91 17.17
N GLY A 61 -18.16 -13.37 17.77
CA GLY A 61 -18.16 -14.32 18.89
C GLY A 61 -17.82 -13.69 20.25
N GLN A 62 -18.08 -14.44 21.32
CA GLN A 62 -17.81 -14.01 22.71
C GLN A 62 -16.30 -13.87 22.99
N ALA A 63 -15.49 -14.77 22.43
CA ALA A 63 -14.04 -14.79 22.61
C ALA A 63 -13.29 -13.73 21.77
N LEU A 64 -13.94 -12.63 21.40
CA LEU A 64 -13.33 -11.53 20.64
C LEU A 64 -12.12 -10.95 21.39
N GLU A 65 -12.28 -10.67 22.68
CA GLU A 65 -11.24 -10.07 23.50
C GLU A 65 -9.99 -10.96 23.56
N GLU A 66 -10.17 -12.25 23.81
CA GLU A 66 -9.11 -13.24 23.83
C GLU A 66 -8.39 -13.33 22.49
N ARG A 67 -9.14 -13.32 21.39
CA ARG A 67 -8.59 -13.39 20.03
C ARG A 67 -7.77 -12.16 19.69
N VAL A 68 -8.22 -10.97 20.08
CA VAL A 68 -7.46 -9.71 19.90
C VAL A 68 -6.19 -9.70 20.74
N LYS A 69 -6.24 -10.16 21.99
CA LYS A 69 -5.04 -10.29 22.84
C LYS A 69 -4.04 -11.29 22.25
N ALA A 70 -4.52 -12.43 21.79
CA ALA A 70 -3.69 -13.45 21.15
C ALA A 70 -3.03 -12.93 19.87
N ALA A 71 -3.79 -12.22 19.01
CA ALA A 71 -3.26 -11.61 17.80
C ALA A 71 -2.13 -10.62 18.10
N LYS A 72 -2.33 -9.74 19.09
CA LYS A 72 -1.29 -8.77 19.51
C LYS A 72 -0.06 -9.43 20.10
N ASN A 73 -0.24 -10.51 20.87
CA ASN A 73 0.91 -11.25 21.42
C ASN A 73 1.68 -11.96 20.30
N LEU A 74 0.98 -12.55 19.34
CA LEU A 74 1.59 -13.18 18.17
C LEU A 74 2.35 -12.16 17.31
N GLU A 75 1.79 -10.96 17.11
CA GLU A 75 2.46 -9.87 16.41
C GLU A 75 3.79 -9.51 17.08
N LYS A 76 3.78 -9.30 18.41
CA LYS A 76 5.00 -9.04 19.20
C LYS A 76 6.03 -10.16 19.08
N SER A 77 5.60 -11.41 19.27
CA SER A 77 6.49 -12.57 19.12
C SER A 77 7.05 -12.70 17.70
N SER A 78 6.26 -12.36 16.68
CA SER A 78 6.72 -12.37 15.29
C SER A 78 7.77 -11.28 15.00
N GLU A 79 7.67 -10.15 15.68
CA GLU A 79 8.61 -9.03 15.56
C GLU A 79 9.96 -9.39 16.22
N GLU A 80 9.94 -10.05 17.38
CA GLU A 80 11.14 -10.57 18.05
C GLU A 80 11.85 -11.66 17.23
N LEU A 81 11.08 -12.49 16.51
CA LEU A 81 11.61 -13.59 15.69
C LEU A 81 12.07 -13.15 14.29
N LYS A 82 11.71 -11.95 13.84
CA LYS A 82 12.23 -11.42 12.58
C LYS A 82 13.74 -11.31 12.71
N GLN A 83 14.45 -12.15 11.97
CA GLN A 83 15.90 -12.09 11.85
C GLN A 83 16.26 -10.66 11.51
N VAL A 84 17.01 -10.00 12.39
CA VAL A 84 17.63 -8.71 12.10
C VAL A 84 18.45 -8.96 10.85
N LYS A 85 17.93 -8.50 9.70
CA LYS A 85 18.68 -8.55 8.45
C LYS A 85 20.00 -7.86 8.79
N PRO A 86 21.15 -8.54 8.72
CA PRO A 86 22.41 -7.87 9.01
C PRO A 86 22.40 -6.65 8.11
N GLU A 87 22.45 -5.45 8.71
CA GLU A 87 22.60 -4.23 7.93
C GLU A 87 23.79 -4.54 7.04
N THR A 88 23.55 -4.64 5.73
CA THR A 88 24.64 -4.83 4.78
C THR A 88 25.57 -3.67 5.06
N ALA A 89 26.69 -3.96 5.74
CA ALA A 89 27.61 -2.97 6.24
C ALA A 89 27.82 -1.99 5.09
N LYS A 90 27.41 -0.74 5.30
CA LYS A 90 27.58 0.31 4.30
C LYS A 90 29.04 0.25 3.94
N LYS A 91 29.36 -0.28 2.75
CA LYS A 91 30.74 -0.37 2.28
C LYS A 91 31.33 1.02 2.51
N PRO A 92 32.50 1.15 3.16
CA PRO A 92 33.08 2.46 3.38
C PRO A 92 33.15 3.11 2.01
N VAL A 93 32.43 4.22 1.85
CA VAL A 93 32.52 5.05 0.65
C VAL A 93 33.97 5.48 0.64
N SER A 94 34.77 4.82 -0.21
CA SER A 94 36.15 5.17 -0.44
C SER A 94 36.15 6.64 -0.86
N ARG A 95 36.58 7.51 0.04
CA ARG A 95 36.82 8.92 -0.25
C ARG A 95 38.12 8.98 -1.05
N THR A 96 38.07 8.54 -2.31
CA THR A 96 39.16 8.81 -3.25
C THR A 96 39.10 10.30 -3.57
N HIS A 97 39.82 11.10 -2.77
CA HIS A 97 40.02 12.52 -2.98
C HIS A 97 41.19 12.80 -3.94
N LEU A 98 41.35 11.96 -4.97
CA LEU A 98 42.41 12.16 -5.96
C LEU A 98 41.80 12.40 -7.35
N ASN A 99 42.16 13.56 -7.89
CA ASN A 99 41.96 13.95 -9.28
C ASN A 99 42.61 12.93 -10.22
N SER A 100 41.89 11.88 -10.63
CA SER A 100 42.30 11.08 -11.78
C SER A 100 41.83 11.78 -13.05
N ARG A 101 42.53 12.86 -13.42
CA ARG A 101 42.50 13.36 -14.79
C ARG A 101 43.24 12.33 -15.64
N GLY A 102 42.51 11.36 -16.19
CA GLY A 102 43.02 10.50 -17.26
C GLY A 102 43.47 11.35 -18.45
N PRO A 103 44.46 10.90 -19.24
CA PRO A 103 44.97 11.67 -20.37
C PRO A 103 43.85 11.95 -21.37
N ALA A 104 43.79 13.19 -21.88
CA ALA A 104 42.85 13.58 -22.91
C ALA A 104 43.10 12.71 -24.16
N GLN A 105 42.12 11.89 -24.53
CA GLN A 105 42.17 11.18 -25.80
C GLN A 105 42.03 12.19 -26.93
N LEU A 106 43.10 12.33 -27.72
CA LEU A 106 43.10 13.06 -28.98
C LEU A 106 42.00 12.46 -29.87
N GLN A 107 41.06 13.29 -30.28
CA GLN A 107 40.09 12.97 -31.33
C GLN A 107 40.87 12.63 -32.60
N GLY A 108 40.96 11.33 -32.89
CA GLY A 108 41.43 10.80 -34.16
C GLY A 108 40.40 11.11 -35.26
N SER A 109 40.66 12.19 -35.98
CA SER A 109 40.04 12.52 -37.25
C SER A 109 40.14 11.35 -38.24
N THR A 110 38.97 10.91 -38.71
CA THR A 110 38.64 10.49 -40.08
C THR A 110 39.52 9.43 -40.75
N ARG A 111 38.99 8.20 -40.92
CA ARG A 111 39.17 7.40 -42.15
C ARG A 111 37.89 6.64 -42.54
N ALA A 112 37.33 7.12 -43.64
CA ALA A 112 36.44 6.51 -44.64
C ALA A 112 36.03 5.04 -44.45
N GLY A 113 34.71 4.80 -44.44
CA GLY A 113 34.13 3.46 -44.51
C GLY A 113 32.62 3.48 -44.76
N GLN A 114 32.25 3.64 -46.03
CA GLN A 114 31.07 3.05 -46.66
C GLN A 114 29.65 3.50 -46.22
N TYR A 115 29.15 4.48 -46.96
CA TYR A 115 27.87 4.44 -47.69
C TYR A 115 26.96 3.24 -47.38
N TYR A 116 25.95 3.44 -46.52
CA TYR A 116 24.55 3.12 -46.82
C TYR A 116 23.64 4.01 -45.98
N LYS A 117 23.07 5.05 -46.62
CA LYS A 117 22.00 5.87 -46.04
C LYS A 117 20.71 5.05 -46.06
N ARG A 118 20.14 4.75 -44.88
CA ARG A 118 18.72 4.39 -44.75
C ARG A 118 17.95 5.61 -44.26
N PRO A 119 16.87 6.04 -44.94
CA PRO A 119 16.07 7.18 -44.51
C PRO A 119 15.25 6.83 -43.25
N HIS A 120 15.39 7.67 -42.24
CA HIS A 120 14.58 7.68 -41.02
C HIS A 120 13.14 8.11 -41.33
N PRO A 121 12.10 7.37 -40.92
CA PRO A 121 10.76 7.92 -40.83
C PRO A 121 10.63 8.81 -39.58
N TYR A 122 10.18 10.02 -39.84
CA TYR A 122 9.87 11.08 -38.90
C TYR A 122 8.75 10.65 -37.94
N GLN A 123 9.05 10.51 -36.64
CA GLN A 123 8.01 10.50 -35.60
C GLN A 123 8.08 11.78 -34.77
N ARG A 124 7.03 12.56 -34.99
CA ARG A 124 6.64 13.85 -34.42
C ARG A 124 6.78 13.86 -32.89
N GLN A 125 7.65 14.74 -32.40
CA GLN A 125 7.70 15.11 -30.98
C GLN A 125 6.39 15.81 -30.60
N GLN A 126 5.62 15.22 -29.68
CA GLN A 126 4.62 15.94 -28.89
C GLN A 126 5.26 16.29 -27.54
N GLN A 127 5.76 17.51 -27.43
CA GLN A 127 5.87 18.28 -26.18
C GLN A 127 4.61 19.17 -26.15
N LYS A 128 3.86 19.42 -25.09
CA LYS A 128 3.99 19.36 -23.62
C LYS A 128 2.56 19.48 -23.07
N ASN A 129 2.33 19.06 -21.82
CA ASN A 129 1.67 19.87 -20.77
C ASN A 129 1.27 18.98 -19.58
N HIS A 130 2.18 18.81 -18.63
CA HIS A 130 1.82 18.51 -17.24
C HIS A 130 2.16 19.74 -16.39
N PRO A 131 1.18 20.39 -15.73
CA PRO A 131 1.47 21.39 -14.73
C PRO A 131 1.92 20.73 -13.43
N ASP A 132 3.08 21.19 -12.99
CA ASP A 132 3.83 20.81 -11.80
C ASP A 132 3.09 21.20 -10.50
N GLN A 133 3.07 20.26 -9.55
CA GLN A 133 2.52 20.45 -8.22
C GLN A 133 3.50 21.28 -7.39
N ARG A 134 3.06 22.49 -7.02
CA ARG A 134 3.75 23.39 -6.10
C ARG A 134 3.97 22.73 -4.73
N THR A 135 5.17 22.19 -4.49
CA THR A 135 5.68 22.00 -3.13
C THR A 135 6.33 23.29 -2.66
N GLY A 136 5.76 23.90 -1.61
CA GLY A 136 6.37 25.00 -0.89
C GLY A 136 7.67 24.57 -0.21
N ARG A 137 8.78 25.21 -0.57
CA ARG A 137 10.01 25.28 0.24
C ARG A 137 10.61 26.68 0.08
N LYS A 138 10.74 27.38 1.22
CA LYS A 138 11.29 28.74 1.34
C LYS A 138 12.77 28.78 0.89
N PRO A 139 13.26 29.86 0.25
CA PRO A 139 14.67 30.01 -0.06
C PRO A 139 15.51 30.18 1.21
N ARG A 140 16.65 29.48 1.27
CA ARG A 140 17.67 29.59 2.31
C ARG A 140 18.54 30.82 2.00
N GLU A 141 18.51 31.82 2.86
CA GLU A 141 19.29 33.06 2.70
C GLU A 141 20.79 32.80 2.87
N LEU A 142 21.59 33.35 1.94
CA LEU A 142 23.05 33.37 1.97
C LEU A 142 23.55 34.71 2.57
N PRO A 143 24.62 34.71 3.37
CA PRO A 143 25.03 35.87 4.15
C PRO A 143 25.74 36.91 3.26
N LYS A 144 25.35 38.18 3.36
CA LYS A 144 26.12 39.29 2.78
C LYS A 144 26.90 40.00 3.89
N THR A 145 28.20 39.78 3.86
CA THR A 145 29.23 40.43 4.65
C THR A 145 29.50 41.87 4.19
N GLN A 146 29.90 42.72 5.16
CA GLN A 146 30.84 43.84 5.04
C GLN A 146 30.53 45.07 4.15
N ILE A 147 29.28 45.38 3.81
CA ILE A 147 28.94 46.70 3.19
C ILE A 147 28.15 47.63 4.14
N GLU A 148 27.90 47.19 5.38
CA GLU A 148 27.09 47.96 6.34
C GLU A 148 27.90 48.86 7.30
N ARG A 149 29.23 48.92 7.16
CA ARG A 149 30.09 49.74 8.05
C ARG A 149 30.39 51.16 7.54
N PHE A 150 29.89 51.57 6.38
CA PHE A 150 30.14 52.91 5.82
C PHE A 150 28.95 53.88 5.82
N ARG A 151 27.78 53.48 6.33
CA ARG A 151 26.56 54.33 6.31
C ARG A 151 26.10 54.92 7.65
N ARG A 152 26.86 54.75 8.74
CA ARG A 152 26.52 55.35 10.06
C ARG A 152 27.45 56.47 10.52
N ARG A 153 28.02 57.25 9.58
CA ARG A 153 28.89 58.40 9.92
C ARG A 153 28.51 59.74 9.29
N ARG A 154 27.29 59.85 8.74
CA ARG A 154 26.70 61.14 8.37
C ARG A 154 25.18 61.08 8.57
N ARG A 155 24.75 61.39 9.79
CA ARG A 155 23.56 62.18 10.12
C ARG A 155 23.50 62.37 11.62
#